data_AF-A0A3E2C8J0-F1
#
_entry.id   AF-A0A3E2C8J0-F1
#
_cell.length_a   1.000
_cell.length_b   1.000
_cell.length_c   1.000
_cell.angle_alpha   90.00
_cell.angle_beta   90.00
_cell.angle_gamma   90.00
#
_symmetry.space_group_name_H-M   'P 1'
#
loop_
_entity.id
_entity.type
_entity.pdbx_description
1 polymer ?
#
loop_
_entity_poly.entity_id
_entity_poly.type
_entity_poly.pdbx_seq_one_letter_code
_entity_poly.pdbx_strand_id
1 'polypeptide(L)'
;KPKVIYFKSDSTTYENDVNNKTNELKQQLKGFSKWEVYDAGNKPVPLTDTNKNRQIRVYVANQIADMPVNVSQFVKSVGDEVPAPDELVSGVDPNNLEIAGMHGAGVAYSSGANSVRIAKPGITTVRVRVETSDPNKKGAKIVRYENVPIQVLPNVIAERDLPSSNSQAGKFILENYTKVTYVAGNGGTMQSRVHTYWVRKDRISEINNYIPDVLANKGYIFKNWDEVSYSKHIDTIYNSADNHKSTDIERETLAKIAERYGMSFTANVIRKSKNSTFAAIKNILAEAIN
;
A
#
# COMPACT_ATOMS: atom_id res chain seq x y z
N LYS A 1 30.18 -22.68 -18.94
CA LYS A 1 31.04 -23.53 -19.80
C LYS A 1 30.15 -24.28 -20.79
N PRO A 2 30.45 -24.30 -22.10
CA PRO A 2 29.66 -25.06 -23.06
C PRO A 2 29.69 -26.56 -22.68
N LYS A 3 28.52 -27.21 -22.70
CA LYS A 3 28.43 -28.66 -22.50
C LYS A 3 28.55 -29.33 -23.86
N VAL A 4 29.65 -30.08 -24.07
CA VAL A 4 29.85 -30.87 -25.27
C VAL A 4 29.19 -32.23 -25.07
N ILE A 5 28.36 -32.65 -26.03
CA ILE A 5 27.69 -33.95 -26.02
C ILE A 5 28.16 -34.71 -27.25
N TYR A 6 28.68 -35.91 -27.03
CA TYR A 6 29.17 -36.78 -28.09
C TYR A 6 28.12 -37.84 -28.41
N PHE A 7 27.85 -38.02 -29.70
CA PHE A 7 27.00 -39.09 -30.22
C PHE A 7 27.86 -40.02 -31.06
N LYS A 8 27.63 -41.34 -30.93
CA LYS A 8 28.37 -42.34 -31.71
C LYS A 8 27.95 -42.24 -33.17
N SER A 9 28.89 -41.87 -34.03
CA SER A 9 28.64 -41.59 -35.44
C SER A 9 28.26 -42.82 -36.25
N ASP A 10 28.40 -44.03 -35.74
CA ASP A 10 28.06 -45.31 -36.37
C ASP A 10 26.72 -45.90 -35.85
N SER A 11 26.07 -45.23 -34.91
CA SER A 11 24.81 -45.69 -34.33
C SER A 11 23.66 -45.70 -35.36
N THR A 12 22.90 -46.80 -35.38
CA THR A 12 21.65 -46.91 -36.16
C THR A 12 20.52 -46.05 -35.58
N THR A 13 20.63 -45.61 -34.31
CA THR A 13 19.67 -44.73 -33.62
C THR A 13 20.13 -43.28 -33.53
N TYR A 14 21.23 -42.91 -34.20
CA TYR A 14 21.88 -41.59 -34.08
C TYR A 14 20.91 -40.40 -34.14
N GLU A 15 20.00 -40.38 -35.13
CA GLU A 15 19.04 -39.27 -35.28
C GLU A 15 18.06 -39.19 -34.10
N ASN A 16 17.58 -40.33 -33.62
CA ASN A 16 16.70 -40.40 -32.46
C ASN A 16 17.42 -39.96 -31.19
N ASP A 17 18.67 -40.37 -31.00
CA ASP A 17 19.47 -40.00 -29.82
C ASP A 17 19.72 -38.49 -29.77
N VAL A 18 20.08 -37.89 -30.90
CA VAL A 18 20.26 -36.43 -31.04
C VAL A 18 18.95 -35.69 -30.76
N ASN A 19 17.83 -36.14 -31.36
CA ASN A 19 16.52 -35.52 -31.19
C ASN A 19 16.03 -35.61 -29.74
N ASN A 20 16.16 -36.78 -29.11
CA ASN A 20 15.77 -37.00 -27.72
C ASN A 20 16.58 -36.12 -26.79
N LYS A 21 17.91 -36.05 -26.98
CA LYS A 21 18.75 -35.22 -26.12
C LYS A 21 18.49 -33.73 -26.32
N THR A 22 18.22 -33.31 -27.56
CA THR A 22 17.80 -31.94 -27.86
C THR A 22 16.49 -31.59 -27.17
N ASN A 23 15.51 -32.49 -27.18
CA ASN A 23 14.23 -32.29 -26.51
C ASN A 23 14.38 -32.26 -24.98
N GLU A 24 15.21 -33.12 -24.39
CA GLU A 24 15.55 -33.10 -22.96
C GLU A 24 16.18 -31.75 -22.56
N LEU A 25 17.16 -31.26 -23.35
CA LEU A 25 17.80 -29.96 -23.10
C LEU A 25 16.80 -28.81 -23.23
N LYS A 26 15.94 -28.81 -24.25
CA LYS A 26 14.85 -27.83 -24.39
C LYS A 26 13.91 -27.83 -23.18
N GLN A 27 13.62 -29.00 -22.59
CA GLN A 27 12.80 -29.09 -21.38
C GLN A 27 13.53 -28.60 -20.12
N GLN A 28 14.82 -28.89 -19.97
CA GLN A 28 15.63 -28.40 -18.85
C GLN A 28 15.84 -26.88 -18.93
N LEU A 29 15.86 -26.33 -20.14
CA LEU A 29 16.15 -24.93 -20.43
C LEU A 29 14.89 -24.15 -20.85
N LYS A 30 13.73 -24.49 -20.29
CA LYS A 30 12.43 -23.82 -20.54
C LYS A 30 12.44 -22.30 -20.33
N GLY A 31 13.40 -21.74 -19.61
CA GLY A 31 13.60 -20.29 -19.44
C GLY A 31 14.26 -19.58 -20.64
N PHE A 32 14.69 -20.32 -21.66
CA PHE A 32 15.29 -19.78 -22.88
C PHE A 32 14.24 -19.74 -23.99
N SER A 33 14.18 -18.61 -24.69
CA SER A 33 13.07 -18.26 -25.59
C SER A 33 13.39 -18.44 -27.07
N LYS A 34 14.67 -18.58 -27.43
CA LYS A 34 15.11 -18.82 -28.81
C LYS A 34 16.27 -19.80 -28.86
N TRP A 35 16.24 -20.69 -29.85
CA TRP A 35 17.29 -21.66 -30.14
C TRP A 35 17.81 -21.44 -31.55
N GLU A 36 19.11 -21.22 -31.67
CA GLU A 36 19.81 -21.10 -32.95
C GLU A 36 20.81 -22.24 -33.08
N VAL A 37 20.97 -22.76 -34.29
CA VAL A 37 21.88 -23.86 -34.58
C VAL A 37 22.92 -23.38 -35.57
N TYR A 38 24.19 -23.57 -35.23
CA TYR A 38 25.32 -23.23 -36.07
C TYR A 38 26.12 -24.48 -36.43
N ASP A 39 26.77 -24.46 -37.59
CA ASP A 39 27.77 -25.45 -37.94
C ASP A 39 29.12 -25.16 -37.24
N ALA A 40 30.11 -26.03 -37.44
CA ALA A 40 31.45 -25.84 -36.89
C ALA A 40 32.17 -24.58 -37.41
N GLY A 41 31.73 -24.03 -38.55
CA GLY A 41 32.24 -22.81 -39.16
C GLY A 41 31.48 -21.55 -38.75
N ASN A 42 30.63 -21.64 -37.72
CA ASN A 42 29.80 -20.54 -37.21
C ASN A 42 28.77 -19.99 -38.23
N LYS A 43 28.32 -20.82 -39.17
CA LYS A 43 27.24 -20.47 -40.10
C LYS A 43 25.90 -20.98 -39.57
N PRO A 44 24.82 -20.18 -39.65
CA PRO A 44 23.49 -20.61 -39.23
C PRO A 44 23.01 -21.77 -40.10
N VAL A 45 22.51 -22.82 -39.45
CA VAL A 45 21.97 -24.02 -40.10
C VAL A 45 20.48 -23.82 -40.36
N PRO A 46 19.99 -23.97 -41.61
CA PRO A 46 18.56 -23.85 -41.93
C PRO A 46 17.70 -24.90 -41.20
N LEU A 47 16.46 -24.54 -40.87
CA LEU A 47 15.49 -25.44 -40.23
C LEU A 47 15.15 -26.69 -41.07
N THR A 48 15.41 -26.64 -42.38
CA THR A 48 15.18 -27.73 -43.33
C THR A 48 16.38 -28.67 -43.47
N ASP A 49 17.50 -28.40 -42.78
CA ASP A 49 18.68 -29.27 -42.77
C ASP A 49 18.38 -30.55 -42.00
N THR A 50 18.21 -31.65 -42.75
CA THR A 50 18.21 -32.99 -42.16
C THR A 50 19.65 -33.34 -41.82
N ASN A 51 19.93 -33.76 -40.57
CA ASN A 51 21.26 -34.06 -40.01
C ASN A 51 22.00 -35.26 -40.65
N LYS A 52 21.73 -35.53 -41.94
CA LYS A 52 22.19 -36.65 -42.76
C LYS A 52 23.71 -36.78 -42.80
N ASN A 53 24.45 -35.69 -42.61
CA ASN A 53 25.90 -35.69 -42.71
C ASN A 53 26.62 -35.82 -41.35
N ARG A 54 25.90 -36.09 -40.25
CA ARG A 54 26.46 -36.34 -38.90
C ARG A 54 27.54 -35.33 -38.48
N GLN A 55 27.29 -34.06 -38.77
CA GLN A 55 28.24 -32.98 -38.58
C GLN A 55 28.15 -32.40 -37.16
N ILE A 56 29.21 -31.71 -36.73
CA ILE A 56 29.20 -30.93 -35.49
C ILE A 56 28.15 -29.82 -35.60
N ARG A 57 27.34 -29.67 -34.55
CA ARG A 57 26.31 -28.64 -34.41
C ARG A 57 26.50 -27.92 -33.08
N VAL A 58 26.41 -26.60 -33.10
CA VAL A 58 26.44 -25.75 -31.90
C VAL A 58 25.03 -25.23 -31.69
N TYR A 59 24.40 -25.68 -30.60
CA TYR A 59 23.08 -25.19 -30.19
C TYR A 59 23.27 -24.03 -29.23
N VAL A 60 22.83 -22.85 -29.66
CA VAL A 60 22.88 -21.62 -28.87
C VAL A 60 21.48 -21.36 -28.33
N ALA A 61 21.35 -21.41 -27.01
CA ALA A 61 20.14 -21.01 -26.31
C ALA A 61 20.24 -19.52 -25.97
N ASN A 62 19.34 -18.70 -26.51
CA ASN A 62 19.26 -17.28 -26.22
C ASN A 62 18.19 -17.02 -25.14
N GLN A 63 18.51 -16.15 -24.18
CA GLN A 63 17.56 -15.64 -23.20
C GLN A 63 16.99 -14.31 -23.72
N ILE A 64 15.71 -14.06 -23.46
CA ILE A 64 15.20 -12.68 -23.54
C ILE A 64 15.84 -11.91 -22.38
N ALA A 65 16.41 -10.74 -22.67
CA ALA A 65 16.79 -9.81 -21.61
C ALA A 65 15.54 -9.49 -20.80
N ASP A 66 15.62 -9.65 -19.48
CA ASP A 66 14.57 -9.22 -18.57
C ASP A 66 14.23 -7.75 -18.91
N MET A 67 12.96 -7.49 -19.25
CA MET A 67 12.49 -6.13 -19.50
C MET A 67 12.08 -5.58 -18.15
N PRO A 68 12.93 -4.79 -17.46
CA PRO A 68 12.63 -4.35 -16.11
C PRO A 68 11.31 -3.56 -16.13
N VAL A 69 10.36 -3.99 -15.32
CA VAL A 69 9.15 -3.23 -14.99
C VAL A 69 9.25 -2.76 -13.56
N ASN A 70 8.80 -1.54 -13.33
CA ASN A 70 8.77 -0.99 -11.98
C ASN A 70 7.42 -1.29 -11.37
N VAL A 71 7.43 -2.00 -10.25
CA VAL A 71 6.26 -2.28 -9.42
C VAL A 71 6.21 -1.28 -8.27
N SER A 72 5.09 -0.58 -8.14
CA SER A 72 4.87 0.38 -7.06
C SER A 72 4.31 -0.32 -5.82
N GLN A 73 4.75 0.08 -4.63
CA GLN A 73 4.10 -0.32 -3.37
C GLN A 73 2.99 0.66 -3.03
N PHE A 74 1.82 0.15 -2.65
CA PHE A 74 0.66 0.97 -2.33
C PHE A 74 0.18 0.75 -0.91
N VAL A 75 -0.28 1.85 -0.31
CA VAL A 75 -1.11 1.82 0.89
C VAL A 75 -2.49 2.39 0.54
N LYS A 76 -3.54 1.68 0.92
CA LYS A 76 -4.96 2.04 0.73
C LYS A 76 -5.76 1.77 2.00
N SER A 77 -6.98 2.31 2.09
CA SER A 77 -7.95 1.99 3.14
C SER A 77 -9.00 0.98 2.65
N VAL A 78 -9.68 0.32 3.57
CA VAL A 78 -10.90 -0.45 3.25
C VAL A 78 -11.92 0.44 2.55
N GLY A 79 -12.46 -0.05 1.43
CA GLY A 79 -13.43 0.64 0.60
C GLY A 79 -12.82 1.50 -0.51
N ASP A 80 -11.50 1.70 -0.52
CA ASP A 80 -10.81 2.36 -1.63
C ASP A 80 -10.84 1.47 -2.88
N GLU A 81 -10.81 2.13 -4.04
CA GLU A 81 -10.72 1.47 -5.34
C GLU A 81 -9.29 0.96 -5.59
N VAL A 82 -9.21 -0.17 -6.29
CA VAL A 82 -7.94 -0.73 -6.73
C VAL A 82 -7.32 0.23 -7.76
N PRO A 83 -6.03 0.61 -7.63
CA PRO A 83 -5.36 1.45 -8.62
C PRO A 83 -5.43 0.86 -10.02
N ALA A 84 -5.41 1.72 -11.04
CA ALA A 84 -5.42 1.28 -12.43
C ALA A 84 -4.14 0.48 -12.78
N PRO A 85 -4.17 -0.39 -13.82
CA PRO A 85 -3.02 -1.23 -14.18
C PRO A 85 -1.71 -0.46 -14.41
N ASP A 86 -1.79 0.75 -14.97
CA ASP A 86 -0.68 1.64 -15.30
C ASP A 86 -0.14 2.42 -14.08
N GLU A 87 -0.93 2.55 -13.02
CA GLU A 87 -0.43 3.00 -11.72
C GLU A 87 0.39 1.88 -11.05
N LEU A 88 -0.10 0.63 -11.16
CA LEU A 88 0.48 -0.53 -10.50
C LEU A 88 1.84 -0.95 -11.10
N VAL A 89 1.93 -0.91 -12.44
CA VAL A 89 3.11 -1.32 -13.20
C VAL A 89 3.44 -0.24 -14.22
N SER A 90 4.70 0.24 -14.22
CA SER A 90 5.17 1.26 -15.17
C SER A 90 6.34 0.76 -16.03
N GLY A 91 6.61 1.47 -17.13
CA GLY A 91 7.64 1.13 -18.11
C GLY A 91 7.13 0.37 -19.35
N VAL A 92 5.81 0.21 -19.47
CA VAL A 92 5.13 -0.39 -20.62
C VAL A 92 3.93 0.50 -21.00
N ASP A 93 3.52 0.47 -22.28
CA ASP A 93 2.32 1.16 -22.76
C ASP A 93 1.08 0.74 -21.92
N PRO A 94 0.32 1.68 -21.34
CA PRO A 94 -0.88 1.41 -20.55
C PRO A 94 -1.90 0.48 -21.25
N ASN A 95 -2.01 0.55 -22.59
CA ASN A 95 -2.94 -0.29 -23.35
C ASN A 95 -2.57 -1.78 -23.35
N ASN A 96 -1.35 -2.10 -22.92
CA ASN A 96 -0.85 -3.47 -22.82
C ASN A 96 -0.90 -4.02 -21.38
N LEU A 97 -1.53 -3.29 -20.46
CA LEU A 97 -1.66 -3.65 -19.05
C LEU A 97 -3.12 -3.98 -18.73
N GLU A 98 -3.32 -5.07 -18.00
CA GLU A 98 -4.66 -5.50 -17.57
C GLU A 98 -4.59 -6.15 -16.18
N ILE A 99 -5.58 -5.90 -15.33
CA ILE A 99 -5.71 -6.67 -14.07
C ILE A 99 -6.19 -8.08 -14.41
N ALA A 100 -5.32 -9.06 -14.25
CA ALA A 100 -5.60 -10.46 -14.50
C ALA A 100 -6.27 -11.19 -13.32
N GLY A 101 -6.18 -10.60 -12.13
CA GLY A 101 -6.77 -11.17 -10.92
C GLY A 101 -6.24 -10.53 -9.65
N MET A 102 -6.83 -10.91 -8.52
CA MET A 102 -6.46 -10.41 -7.21
C MET A 102 -6.59 -11.52 -6.16
N HIS A 103 -5.70 -11.52 -5.17
CA HIS A 103 -5.69 -12.49 -4.07
C HIS A 103 -5.43 -11.79 -2.72
N GLY A 104 -5.86 -12.39 -1.61
CA GLY A 104 -5.57 -11.89 -0.26
C GLY A 104 -6.80 -11.44 0.53
N ALA A 105 -6.62 -10.42 1.38
CA ALA A 105 -7.52 -10.04 2.47
C ALA A 105 -9.01 -9.95 2.09
N GLY A 106 -9.34 -9.56 0.86
CA GLY A 106 -10.68 -9.74 0.31
C GLY A 106 -11.06 -8.63 -0.66
N VAL A 107 -11.53 -9.04 -1.84
CA VAL A 107 -12.01 -8.15 -2.89
C VAL A 107 -13.53 -8.21 -2.93
N ALA A 108 -14.18 -7.05 -2.99
CA ALA A 108 -15.61 -6.97 -3.32
C ALA A 108 -15.77 -6.40 -4.73
N TYR A 109 -16.53 -7.11 -5.56
CA TYR A 109 -17.07 -6.55 -6.79
C TYR A 109 -18.23 -5.64 -6.40
N SER A 110 -18.09 -4.31 -6.55
CA SER A 110 -19.24 -3.42 -6.46
C SER A 110 -19.98 -3.39 -7.79
N SER A 111 -21.27 -3.72 -7.77
CA SER A 111 -22.14 -3.65 -8.94
C SER A 111 -22.36 -2.19 -9.35
N GLY A 112 -21.83 -1.81 -10.52
CA GLY A 112 -22.00 -0.51 -11.16
C GLY A 112 -20.70 0.00 -11.78
N ALA A 113 -20.50 -0.27 -13.07
CA ALA A 113 -19.39 0.19 -13.92
C ALA A 113 -17.97 -0.03 -13.35
N ASN A 114 -17.44 -1.25 -13.54
CA ASN A 114 -16.01 -1.59 -13.61
C ASN A 114 -15.03 -1.26 -12.46
N SER A 115 -15.42 -0.62 -11.34
CA SER A 115 -14.48 -0.41 -10.22
C SER A 115 -14.50 -1.56 -9.21
N VAL A 116 -13.33 -2.16 -8.98
CA VAL A 116 -13.11 -3.22 -7.99
C VAL A 116 -12.67 -2.57 -6.67
N ARG A 117 -13.32 -2.92 -5.56
CA ARG A 117 -13.05 -2.32 -4.24
C ARG A 117 -12.46 -3.31 -3.27
N ILE A 118 -11.59 -2.80 -2.41
CA ILE A 118 -10.95 -3.61 -1.37
C ILE A 118 -11.85 -3.66 -0.15
N ALA A 119 -12.28 -4.86 0.26
CA ALA A 119 -13.33 -5.02 1.26
C ALA A 119 -12.81 -5.25 2.68
N LYS A 120 -11.55 -5.69 2.83
CA LYS A 120 -10.99 -6.10 4.13
C LYS A 120 -9.56 -5.60 4.31
N PRO A 121 -9.18 -5.25 5.55
CA PRO A 121 -7.82 -4.83 5.86
C PRO A 121 -6.84 -6.01 5.79
N GLY A 122 -5.57 -5.73 5.50
CA GLY A 122 -4.52 -6.73 5.33
C GLY A 122 -3.72 -6.51 4.05
N ILE A 123 -3.11 -7.56 3.51
CA ILE A 123 -2.39 -7.49 2.23
C ILE A 123 -3.28 -8.04 1.12
N THR A 124 -3.42 -7.26 0.05
CA THR A 124 -4.06 -7.65 -1.20
C THR A 124 -3.01 -7.64 -2.29
N THR A 125 -2.86 -8.75 -3.03
CA THR A 125 -1.95 -8.83 -4.18
C THR A 125 -2.75 -8.70 -5.46
N VAL A 126 -2.43 -7.70 -6.28
CA VAL A 126 -3.00 -7.52 -7.62
C VAL A 126 -2.07 -8.16 -8.65
N ARG A 127 -2.60 -9.04 -9.48
CA ARG A 127 -1.88 -9.68 -10.57
C ARG A 127 -2.14 -8.92 -11.85
N VAL A 128 -1.12 -8.27 -12.39
CA VAL A 128 -1.18 -7.47 -13.61
C VAL A 128 -0.61 -8.26 -14.77
N ARG A 129 -1.41 -8.48 -15.82
CA ARG A 129 -0.96 -9.01 -17.11
C ARG A 129 -0.22 -7.90 -17.84
N VAL A 130 0.99 -8.19 -18.28
CA VAL A 130 1.84 -7.27 -19.04
C VAL A 130 2.12 -7.91 -20.39
N GLU A 131 1.69 -7.24 -21.45
CA GLU A 131 1.96 -7.64 -22.82
C GLU A 131 3.06 -6.77 -23.43
N THR A 132 4.08 -7.38 -24.02
CA THR A 132 5.19 -6.67 -24.68
C THR A 132 5.48 -7.28 -26.04
N SER A 133 6.05 -6.49 -26.95
CA SER A 133 6.49 -7.03 -28.24
C SER A 133 7.71 -7.93 -28.05
N ASP A 134 7.74 -9.07 -28.73
CA ASP A 134 8.90 -9.94 -28.75
C ASP A 134 10.04 -9.26 -29.52
N PRO A 135 11.16 -8.92 -28.86
CA PRO A 135 12.29 -8.28 -29.55
C PRO A 135 12.93 -9.20 -30.60
N ASN A 136 12.72 -10.52 -30.51
CA ASN A 136 13.35 -11.51 -31.38
C ASN A 136 12.45 -11.97 -32.53
N LYS A 137 11.15 -11.66 -32.49
CA LYS A 137 10.18 -12.07 -33.52
C LYS A 137 9.20 -10.94 -33.81
N LYS A 138 9.40 -10.28 -34.95
CA LYS A 138 8.55 -9.19 -35.42
C LYS A 138 7.08 -9.63 -35.45
N GLY A 139 6.23 -8.89 -34.74
CA GLY A 139 4.79 -9.14 -34.65
C GLY A 139 4.36 -10.20 -33.62
N ALA A 140 5.29 -10.86 -32.94
CA ALA A 140 4.96 -11.73 -31.81
C ALA A 140 4.89 -10.93 -30.50
N LYS A 141 4.04 -11.40 -29.58
CA LYS A 141 3.79 -10.79 -28.27
C LYS A 141 4.19 -11.75 -27.16
N ILE A 142 4.80 -11.21 -26.11
CA ILE A 142 5.16 -11.91 -24.88
C ILE A 142 4.22 -11.43 -23.78
N VAL A 143 3.63 -12.38 -23.06
CA VAL A 143 2.74 -12.12 -21.93
C VAL A 143 3.44 -12.56 -20.65
N ARG A 144 3.54 -11.66 -19.67
CA ARG A 144 4.01 -11.97 -18.32
C ARG A 144 3.02 -11.45 -17.28
N TYR A 145 3.22 -11.84 -16.02
CA TYR A 145 2.37 -11.44 -14.91
C TYR A 145 3.20 -10.87 -13.78
N GLU A 146 2.88 -9.65 -13.37
CA GLU A 146 3.50 -8.98 -12.22
C GLU A 146 2.55 -9.03 -11.01
N ASN A 147 3.11 -9.28 -9.83
CA ASN A 147 2.34 -9.32 -8.59
C ASN A 147 2.64 -8.07 -7.76
N VAL A 148 1.62 -7.24 -7.55
CA VAL A 148 1.74 -5.95 -6.87
C VAL A 148 1.05 -6.02 -5.50
N PRO A 149 1.79 -5.99 -4.38
CA PRO A 149 1.20 -5.98 -3.06
C PRO A 149 0.67 -4.59 -2.70
N ILE A 150 -0.57 -4.57 -2.21
CA ILE A 150 -1.24 -3.40 -1.65
C ILE A 150 -1.48 -3.66 -0.17
N GLN A 151 -0.94 -2.79 0.68
CA GLN A 151 -1.26 -2.77 2.10
C GLN A 151 -2.58 -2.02 2.32
N VAL A 152 -3.54 -2.70 2.95
CA VAL A 152 -4.89 -2.19 3.17
C VAL A 152 -5.08 -1.96 4.66
N LEU A 153 -5.24 -0.70 5.04
CA LEU A 153 -5.47 -0.28 6.40
C LEU A 153 -6.96 -0.36 6.76
N PRO A 154 -7.32 -0.68 8.01
CA PRO A 154 -8.70 -0.59 8.48
C PRO A 154 -9.14 0.88 8.55
N ASN A 155 -10.46 1.11 8.55
CA ASN A 155 -11.03 2.45 8.61
C ASN A 155 -10.90 3.10 10.00
N VAL A 156 -10.71 2.29 11.04
CA VAL A 156 -10.42 2.75 12.41
C VAL A 156 -9.16 2.03 12.90
N ILE A 157 -8.17 2.80 13.35
CA ILE A 157 -6.89 2.31 13.88
C ILE A 157 -6.71 2.89 15.28
N ALA A 158 -6.44 2.07 16.29
CA ALA A 158 -6.11 2.61 17.62
C ALA A 158 -4.74 3.31 17.58
N GLU A 159 -4.55 4.40 18.34
CA GLU A 159 -3.28 5.14 18.39
C GLU A 159 -2.08 4.24 18.68
N ARG A 160 -2.26 3.24 19.56
CA ARG A 160 -1.21 2.28 19.94
C ARG A 160 -0.79 1.33 18.81
N ASP A 161 -1.64 1.15 17.80
CA ASP A 161 -1.44 0.23 16.68
C ASP A 161 -0.95 0.98 15.42
N LEU A 162 -0.60 2.26 15.56
CA LEU A 162 -0.10 3.05 14.45
C LEU A 162 1.26 2.54 13.97
N PRO A 163 1.47 2.49 12.65
CA PRO A 163 2.79 2.28 12.09
C PRO A 163 3.68 3.51 12.34
N SER A 164 4.99 3.35 12.15
CA SER A 164 5.94 4.48 12.21
C SER A 164 5.49 5.61 11.27
N SER A 165 5.52 6.86 11.76
CA SER A 165 5.10 8.04 11.00
C SER A 165 5.87 8.24 9.69
N ASN A 166 7.13 7.78 9.64
CA ASN A 166 7.97 7.85 8.45
C ASN A 166 7.70 6.74 7.42
N SER A 167 6.93 5.70 7.78
CA SER A 167 6.51 4.66 6.85
C SER A 167 5.48 5.18 5.85
N GLN A 168 5.34 4.49 4.71
CA GLN A 168 4.31 4.83 3.72
C GLN A 168 2.91 4.78 4.33
N ALA A 169 2.65 3.80 5.21
CA ALA A 169 1.38 3.69 5.91
C ALA A 169 1.15 4.83 6.91
N GLY A 170 2.19 5.23 7.65
CA GLY A 170 2.13 6.38 8.56
C GLY A 170 1.80 7.68 7.82
N LYS A 171 2.47 7.94 6.69
CA LYS A 171 2.19 9.10 5.83
C LYS A 171 0.76 9.08 5.28
N PHE A 172 0.31 7.93 4.79
CA PHE A 172 -1.06 7.77 4.29
C PHE A 172 -2.12 8.04 5.38
N ILE A 173 -1.87 7.59 6.61
CA ILE A 173 -2.76 7.85 7.76
C ILE A 173 -2.83 9.36 8.04
N LEU A 174 -1.68 10.05 8.13
CA LEU A 174 -1.63 11.50 8.38
C LEU A 174 -2.42 12.30 7.33
N GLU A 175 -2.37 11.88 6.07
CA GLU A 175 -3.05 12.56 4.98
C GLU A 175 -4.56 12.25 4.93
N ASN A 176 -4.98 11.04 5.28
CA ASN A 176 -6.33 10.56 4.98
C ASN A 176 -7.21 10.22 6.19
N TYR A 177 -6.66 10.25 7.40
CA TYR A 177 -7.38 9.94 8.63
C TYR A 177 -7.47 11.17 9.53
N THR A 178 -8.45 11.14 10.43
CA THR A 178 -8.67 12.13 11.48
C THR A 178 -8.47 11.47 12.83
N LYS A 179 -7.73 12.12 13.71
CA LYS A 179 -7.55 11.67 15.10
C LYS A 179 -8.80 12.00 15.92
N VAL A 180 -9.36 10.98 16.56
CA VAL A 180 -10.51 11.06 17.46
C VAL A 180 -10.07 10.60 18.84
N THR A 181 -10.35 11.41 19.87
CA THR A 181 -10.03 11.09 21.27
C THR A 181 -11.27 11.22 22.13
N TYR A 182 -11.61 10.13 22.81
CA TYR A 182 -12.60 10.10 23.87
C TYR A 182 -11.97 10.55 25.17
N VAL A 183 -12.69 11.42 25.90
CA VAL A 183 -12.27 11.97 27.19
C VAL A 183 -13.45 11.89 28.13
N ALA A 184 -13.25 11.36 29.33
CA ALA A 184 -14.26 11.39 30.37
C ALA A 184 -14.36 12.81 30.95
N GLY A 185 -15.59 13.31 31.13
CA GLY A 185 -15.83 14.56 31.83
C GLY A 185 -15.69 14.41 33.36
N ASN A 186 -15.79 15.53 34.08
CA ASN A 186 -15.58 15.62 35.54
C ASN A 186 -16.43 14.66 36.41
N GLY A 187 -17.53 14.11 35.87
CA GLY A 187 -18.45 13.21 36.58
C GLY A 187 -18.09 11.72 36.50
N GLY A 188 -16.96 11.35 35.90
CA GLY A 188 -16.57 9.95 35.75
C GLY A 188 -15.12 9.76 35.32
N THR A 189 -14.77 8.52 35.01
CA THR A 189 -13.42 8.11 34.60
C THR A 189 -13.47 7.21 33.38
N MET A 190 -12.44 7.30 32.55
CA MET A 190 -12.21 6.34 31.46
C MET A 190 -11.78 5.00 32.03
N GLN A 191 -12.44 3.92 31.60
CA GLN A 191 -12.09 2.55 32.00
C GLN A 191 -11.33 1.81 30.89
N SER A 192 -11.68 2.06 29.62
CA SER A 192 -10.96 1.45 28.51
C SER A 192 -9.52 1.95 28.44
N ARG A 193 -8.60 1.01 28.19
CA ARG A 193 -7.18 1.30 27.97
C ARG A 193 -6.93 2.06 26.65
N VAL A 194 -7.86 1.96 25.71
CA VAL A 194 -7.81 2.63 24.40
C VAL A 194 -8.98 3.58 24.31
N HIS A 195 -8.68 4.83 24.03
CA HIS A 195 -9.67 5.88 23.87
C HIS A 195 -9.22 6.93 22.84
N THR A 196 -8.21 6.61 22.04
CA THR A 196 -7.70 7.44 20.96
C THR A 196 -7.54 6.59 19.70
N TYR A 197 -8.12 7.08 18.61
CA TYR A 197 -8.23 6.36 17.34
C TYR A 197 -7.94 7.29 16.17
N TRP A 198 -7.43 6.74 15.08
CA TRP A 198 -7.36 7.38 13.77
C TRP A 198 -8.45 6.80 12.90
N VAL A 199 -9.35 7.65 12.42
CA VAL A 199 -10.54 7.27 11.67
C VAL A 199 -10.46 7.84 10.27
N ARG A 200 -10.73 7.00 9.27
CA ARG A 200 -10.73 7.40 7.87
C ARG A 200 -11.73 8.55 7.66
N LYS A 201 -11.27 9.65 7.02
CA LYS A 201 -12.02 10.92 6.93
C LYS A 201 -13.43 10.77 6.34
N ASP A 202 -13.58 9.94 5.31
CA ASP A 202 -14.86 9.67 4.64
C ASP A 202 -15.66 8.51 5.26
N ARG A 203 -15.22 8.00 6.43
CA ARG A 203 -15.84 6.91 7.18
C ARG A 203 -15.91 7.24 8.68
N ILE A 204 -16.08 8.51 9.03
CA ILE A 204 -16.04 8.96 10.43
C ILE A 204 -17.05 8.23 11.33
N SER A 205 -18.20 7.82 10.79
CA SER A 205 -19.24 7.08 11.51
C SER A 205 -18.81 5.70 12.00
N GLU A 206 -17.73 5.12 11.46
CA GLU A 206 -17.25 3.80 11.90
C GLU A 206 -16.66 3.83 13.31
N ILE A 207 -16.32 5.01 13.84
CA ILE A 207 -15.88 5.17 15.23
C ILE A 207 -16.95 4.73 16.24
N ASN A 208 -18.23 4.72 15.85
CA ASN A 208 -19.33 4.28 16.70
C ASN A 208 -19.25 2.81 17.10
N ASN A 209 -18.41 2.01 16.42
CA ASN A 209 -18.13 0.62 16.80
C ASN A 209 -17.00 0.49 17.82
N TYR A 210 -16.36 1.61 18.20
CA TYR A 210 -15.18 1.68 19.08
C TYR A 210 -15.44 2.64 20.24
N ILE A 211 -16.60 2.50 20.87
CA ILE A 211 -17.00 3.33 22.01
C ILE A 211 -16.32 2.81 23.28
N PRO A 212 -15.54 3.64 23.99
CA PRO A 212 -14.91 3.23 25.24
C PRO A 212 -15.89 3.11 26.41
N ASP A 213 -15.50 2.29 27.38
CA ASP A 213 -16.16 2.16 28.68
C ASP A 213 -15.77 3.31 29.61
N VAL A 214 -16.76 3.78 30.36
CA VAL A 214 -16.61 4.80 31.40
C VAL A 214 -17.29 4.37 32.69
N LEU A 215 -16.76 4.84 33.81
CA LEU A 215 -17.35 4.66 35.13
C LEU A 215 -17.76 6.02 35.69
N ALA A 216 -19.06 6.21 35.92
CA ALA A 216 -19.57 7.41 36.57
C ALA A 216 -19.24 7.39 38.07
N ASN A 217 -18.90 8.56 38.61
CA ASN A 217 -18.71 8.73 40.05
C ASN A 217 -20.06 8.62 40.79
N LYS A 218 -20.01 8.35 42.10
CA LYS A 218 -21.22 8.28 42.93
C LYS A 218 -22.04 9.57 42.80
N GLY A 219 -23.34 9.44 42.49
CA GLY A 219 -24.24 10.57 42.27
C GLY A 219 -24.30 11.06 40.82
N TYR A 220 -23.53 10.48 39.91
CA TYR A 220 -23.58 10.75 38.47
C TYR A 220 -24.06 9.53 37.69
N ILE A 221 -24.66 9.78 36.54
CA ILE A 221 -25.00 8.75 35.54
C ILE A 221 -24.36 9.14 34.20
N PHE A 222 -23.82 8.15 33.49
CA PHE A 222 -23.39 8.38 32.11
C PHE A 222 -24.62 8.67 31.24
N LYS A 223 -24.60 9.79 30.53
CA LYS A 223 -25.73 10.24 29.70
C LYS A 223 -25.52 9.89 28.23
N ASN A 224 -24.44 10.40 27.65
CA ASN A 224 -24.12 10.26 26.23
C ASN A 224 -22.68 10.68 25.93
N TRP A 225 -22.21 10.32 24.73
CA TRP A 225 -21.01 10.89 24.12
C TRP A 225 -21.40 12.10 23.26
N ASP A 226 -20.83 13.26 23.54
CA ASP A 226 -21.01 14.47 22.73
C ASP A 226 -19.84 14.61 21.75
N GLU A 227 -20.14 14.73 20.45
CA GLU A 227 -19.12 15.06 19.45
C GLU A 227 -18.73 16.53 19.59
N VAL A 228 -17.43 16.77 19.66
CA VAL A 228 -16.89 18.13 19.59
C VAL A 228 -15.86 18.14 18.48
N SER A 229 -16.28 18.63 17.32
CA SER A 229 -15.41 18.85 16.17
C SER A 229 -14.63 20.15 16.38
N TYR A 230 -13.31 20.01 16.46
CA TYR A 230 -12.40 21.15 16.45
C TYR A 230 -12.21 21.55 14.99
N SER A 231 -12.66 22.75 14.62
CA SER A 231 -12.41 23.24 13.27
C SER A 231 -10.90 23.30 13.03
N LYS A 232 -10.47 23.09 11.78
CA LYS A 232 -9.09 23.17 11.28
C LYS A 232 -8.33 24.42 11.75
N HIS A 233 -9.05 25.45 12.23
CA HIS A 233 -8.47 26.62 12.87
C HIS A 233 -7.68 26.29 14.14
N ILE A 234 -8.04 25.26 14.91
CA ILE A 234 -7.45 24.98 16.21
C ILE A 234 -6.03 24.42 16.11
N ASP A 235 -5.70 23.58 15.12
CA ASP A 235 -4.31 23.12 14.90
C ASP A 235 -3.40 24.24 14.39
N THR A 236 -3.93 25.16 13.57
CA THR A 236 -3.21 26.37 13.13
C THR A 236 -2.94 27.29 14.32
N ILE A 237 -3.95 27.46 15.18
CA ILE A 237 -3.90 28.20 16.43
C ILE A 237 -2.90 27.52 17.40
N TYR A 238 -2.92 26.19 17.52
CA TYR A 238 -2.03 25.41 18.40
C TYR A 238 -0.59 25.35 17.89
N ASN A 239 -0.26 25.82 16.69
CA ASN A 239 1.11 25.80 16.16
C ASN A 239 1.64 27.17 15.71
N SER A 240 0.83 28.23 15.77
CA SER A 240 1.27 29.58 15.44
C SER A 240 2.04 30.21 16.62
N ALA A 241 3.19 30.81 16.34
CA ALA A 241 3.96 31.64 17.28
C ALA A 241 3.35 33.05 17.36
N ASP A 242 2.03 33.11 17.48
CA ASP A 242 1.28 34.33 17.29
C ASP A 242 1.29 35.21 18.56
N ASN A 243 1.87 36.39 18.42
CA ASN A 243 2.01 37.38 19.48
C ASN A 243 0.84 38.38 19.51
N HIS A 244 -0.22 38.18 18.73
CA HIS A 244 -1.39 39.04 18.82
C HIS A 244 -2.09 38.89 20.18
N LYS A 245 -2.80 39.95 20.58
CA LYS A 245 -3.65 39.94 21.78
C LYS A 245 -4.82 38.99 21.55
N SER A 246 -4.99 38.01 22.44
CA SER A 246 -5.97 36.95 22.20
C SER A 246 -7.41 37.50 22.10
N THR A 247 -8.22 36.87 21.27
CA THR A 247 -9.65 37.16 21.12
C THR A 247 -10.48 36.42 22.17
N ASP A 248 -11.75 36.82 22.36
CA ASP A 248 -12.68 36.09 23.24
C ASP A 248 -12.94 34.65 22.76
N ILE A 249 -13.00 34.45 21.43
CA ILE A 249 -13.24 33.14 20.83
C ILE A 249 -12.08 32.19 21.09
N GLU A 250 -10.85 32.66 20.93
CA GLU A 250 -9.65 31.88 21.21
C GLU A 250 -9.51 31.51 22.69
N ARG A 251 -9.77 32.46 23.59
CA ARG A 251 -9.79 32.18 25.03
C ARG A 251 -10.86 31.15 25.39
N GLU A 252 -12.07 31.31 24.87
CA GLU A 252 -13.15 30.37 25.16
C GLU A 252 -12.85 28.98 24.60
N THR A 253 -12.19 28.92 23.45
CA THR A 253 -11.77 27.66 22.82
C THR A 253 -10.72 26.94 23.67
N LEU A 254 -9.65 27.63 24.08
CA LEU A 254 -8.62 27.04 24.94
C LEU A 254 -9.14 26.72 26.35
N ALA A 255 -10.05 27.54 26.89
CA ALA A 255 -10.66 27.28 28.19
C ALA A 255 -11.55 26.03 28.17
N LYS A 256 -12.34 25.83 27.12
CA LYS A 256 -13.11 24.59 26.92
C LYS A 256 -12.20 23.37 26.80
N ILE A 257 -11.01 23.52 26.22
CA ILE A 257 -10.00 22.46 26.19
C ILE A 257 -9.50 22.17 27.61
N ALA A 258 -9.09 23.18 28.38
CA ALA A 258 -8.68 23.00 29.78
C ALA A 258 -9.77 22.33 30.64
N GLU A 259 -11.03 22.78 30.53
CA GLU A 259 -12.17 22.19 31.25
C GLU A 259 -12.36 20.71 30.92
N ARG A 260 -12.13 20.33 29.67
CA ARG A 260 -12.22 18.93 29.23
C ARG A 260 -11.14 18.05 29.82
N TYR A 261 -9.94 18.59 30.08
CA TYR A 261 -8.90 17.88 30.82
C TYR A 261 -9.10 17.94 32.34
N GLY A 262 -10.27 18.36 32.83
CA GLY A 262 -10.56 18.51 34.26
C GLY A 262 -9.87 19.72 34.90
N MET A 263 -9.24 20.57 34.11
CA MET A 263 -8.46 21.73 34.58
C MET A 263 -9.35 22.97 34.65
N SER A 264 -10.42 22.91 35.44
CA SER A 264 -11.38 24.02 35.58
C SER A 264 -10.72 25.32 36.07
N PHE A 265 -9.65 25.22 36.87
CA PHE A 265 -8.84 26.38 37.26
C PHE A 265 -8.13 27.00 36.06
N THR A 266 -7.41 26.20 35.27
CA THR A 266 -6.72 26.65 34.06
C THR A 266 -7.70 27.24 33.05
N ALA A 267 -8.88 26.65 32.88
CA ALA A 267 -9.93 27.19 32.02
C ALA A 267 -10.37 28.59 32.47
N ASN A 268 -10.58 28.78 33.77
CA ASN A 268 -10.95 30.08 34.34
C ASN A 268 -9.83 31.12 34.15
N VAL A 269 -8.57 30.71 34.34
CA VAL A 269 -7.39 31.57 34.09
C VAL A 269 -7.36 32.00 32.62
N ILE A 270 -7.53 31.07 31.68
CA ILE A 270 -7.55 31.36 30.25
C ILE A 270 -8.67 32.35 29.90
N ARG A 271 -9.91 32.14 30.39
CA ARG A 271 -11.03 33.07 30.12
C ARG A 271 -10.78 34.49 30.63
N LYS A 272 -10.13 34.61 31.79
CA LYS A 272 -9.83 35.90 32.43
C LYS A 272 -8.62 36.62 31.83
N SER A 273 -7.82 35.94 31.01
CA SER A 273 -6.57 36.45 30.42
C SER A 273 -6.80 37.41 29.24
N LYS A 274 -7.67 38.42 29.42
CA LYS A 274 -8.10 39.34 28.36
C LYS A 274 -6.99 40.21 27.77
N ASN A 275 -5.88 40.36 28.48
CA ASN A 275 -4.72 41.17 28.08
C ASN A 275 -3.52 40.34 27.65
N SER A 276 -3.65 39.02 27.63
CA SER A 276 -2.57 38.11 27.28
C SER A 276 -2.52 37.86 25.78
N THR A 277 -1.33 37.55 25.28
CA THR A 277 -1.15 37.14 23.89
C THR A 277 -1.70 35.73 23.71
N PHE A 278 -2.07 35.41 22.47
CA PHE A 278 -2.53 34.07 22.13
C PHE A 278 -1.48 32.99 22.48
N ALA A 279 -0.20 33.24 22.18
CA ALA A 279 0.90 32.36 22.60
C ALA A 279 1.00 32.17 24.12
N ALA A 280 0.78 33.22 24.93
CA ALA A 280 0.85 33.11 26.38
C ALA A 280 -0.26 32.22 26.97
N ILE A 281 -1.50 32.39 26.51
CA ILE A 281 -2.62 31.56 26.99
C ILE A 281 -2.52 30.10 26.52
N LYS A 282 -1.87 29.86 25.37
CA LYS A 282 -1.55 28.52 24.89
C LYS A 282 -0.48 27.86 25.76
N ASN A 283 0.56 28.58 26.16
CA ASN A 283 1.57 28.05 27.08
C ASN A 283 0.97 27.71 28.45
N ILE A 284 0.05 28.54 28.98
CA ILE A 284 -0.69 28.22 30.21
C ILE A 284 -1.42 26.88 30.10
N LEU A 285 -2.05 26.61 28.94
CA LEU A 285 -2.71 25.32 28.69
C LEU A 285 -1.69 24.18 28.56
N ALA A 286 -0.61 24.38 27.81
CA ALA A 286 0.42 23.37 27.59
C ALA A 286 1.16 22.98 28.89
N GLU A 287 1.48 23.95 29.74
CA GLU A 287 2.06 23.71 31.07
C GLU A 287 1.13 22.95 32.00
N ALA A 288 -0.18 23.18 31.90
CA ALA A 288 -1.16 22.46 32.71
C ALA A 288 -1.35 21.00 32.25
N ILE A 289 -1.09 20.71 30.97
CA ILE A 289 -1.25 19.38 30.36
C ILE A 289 0.00 18.50 30.51
N ASN A 290 1.19 19.11 30.63
CA ASN A 290 2.46 18.41 30.90
C ASN A 290 2.57 17.94 32.35
#